data_AF-A0A3B8NIR7-F1
#
_entry.id   AF-A0A3B8NIR7-F1
#
_cell.length_a   1.000
_cell.length_b   1.000
_cell.length_c   1.000
_cell.angle_alpha   90.00
_cell.angle_beta   90.00
_cell.angle_gamma   90.00
#
_symmetry.space_group_name_H-M   'P 1'
#
loop_
_entity.id
_entity.type
_entity.pdbx_description
1 polymer ?
#
loop_
_entity_poly.entity_id
_entity_poly.type
_entity_poly.pdbx_seq_one_letter_code
_entity_poly.pdbx_strand_id
1 'polypeptide(L)'
;MSGTTISDKSQTMFPASSIQSLQSEKTPSSFSAQIIREMSKMTGHSIEKAAGVMDGFWDYVSNHRTNWRKDTHCLQIPKFGTFTLKPRSKTFIKKQKIGKMKFLKSQFIYRDKEGKWTRSEQTRARINFSLSPSVDMASLPSFPPPFDPLSTHWTEKWSGKGQSRLSSKRKISVSIHEKTGIPLKEVHALLNYLLQATLSAIKSNDTVNFVKRGTFKKGRTVSFKTVPAFERKFGLTQ
;
A
#
# COMPACT_ATOMS: atom_id res chain seq x y z
N MET A 1 -41.17 -12.95 16.01
CA MET A 1 -39.86 -13.62 16.10
C MET A 1 -39.44 -14.00 14.69
N SER A 2 -38.50 -13.27 14.11
CA SER A 2 -37.92 -13.59 12.80
C SER A 2 -36.43 -13.30 12.89
N GLY A 3 -35.67 -14.38 13.07
CA GLY A 3 -34.22 -14.34 13.19
C GLY A 3 -33.60 -14.01 11.84
N THR A 4 -32.98 -12.84 11.75
CA THR A 4 -32.12 -12.49 10.63
C THR A 4 -30.79 -13.20 10.81
N THR A 5 -30.60 -14.30 10.07
CA THR A 5 -29.29 -14.94 9.90
C THR A 5 -28.31 -13.93 9.30
N ILE A 6 -27.35 -13.51 10.12
CA ILE A 6 -26.20 -12.72 9.69
C ILE A 6 -25.36 -13.61 8.79
N SER A 7 -25.38 -13.33 7.48
CA SER A 7 -24.49 -13.94 6.51
C SER A 7 -23.07 -13.49 6.82
N ASP A 8 -22.32 -14.39 7.44
CA ASP A 8 -20.91 -14.27 7.76
C ASP A 8 -20.10 -14.31 6.45
N LYS A 9 -20.04 -13.17 5.75
CA LYS A 9 -19.13 -12.99 4.62
C LYS A 9 -17.74 -12.74 5.18
N SER A 10 -17.08 -13.81 5.61
CA SER A 10 -15.63 -13.85 5.79
C SER A 10 -14.99 -13.45 4.46
N GLN A 11 -14.64 -12.16 4.30
CA GLN A 11 -13.85 -11.69 3.18
C GLN A 11 -12.54 -12.48 3.22
N THR A 12 -12.39 -13.37 2.24
CA THR A 12 -11.32 -14.36 2.11
C THR A 12 -9.97 -13.80 2.55
N MET A 13 -9.60 -14.08 3.81
CA MET A 13 -8.22 -14.11 4.25
C MET A 13 -7.47 -15.12 3.39
N PHE A 14 -6.17 -14.90 3.18
CA PHE A 14 -5.25 -15.76 2.42
C PHE A 14 -5.69 -17.24 2.43
N PRO A 15 -5.94 -17.86 1.27
CA PRO A 15 -6.40 -19.25 1.24
C PRO A 15 -5.34 -20.17 1.85
N ALA A 16 -5.78 -21.14 2.65
CA ALA A 16 -4.90 -22.05 3.41
C ALA A 16 -3.84 -22.73 2.51
N SER A 17 -4.18 -23.06 1.27
CA SER A 17 -3.25 -23.63 0.28
C SER A 17 -2.09 -22.70 -0.07
N SER A 18 -2.31 -21.38 -0.07
CA SER A 18 -1.24 -20.39 -0.28
C SER A 18 -0.34 -20.28 0.96
N ILE A 19 -0.89 -20.43 2.16
CA ILE A 19 -0.12 -20.44 3.41
C ILE A 19 0.78 -21.68 3.47
N GLN A 20 0.26 -22.85 3.11
CA GLN A 20 1.03 -24.09 3.08
C GLN A 20 2.20 -24.03 2.07
N SER A 21 1.98 -23.40 0.91
CA SER A 21 3.06 -23.12 -0.04
C SER A 21 4.12 -22.16 0.53
N LEU A 22 3.71 -21.16 1.32
CA LEU A 22 4.61 -20.25 2.04
C LEU A 22 5.35 -20.92 3.20
N GLN A 23 4.89 -22.04 3.72
CA GLN A 23 5.60 -22.78 4.78
C GLN A 23 6.60 -23.80 4.22
N SER A 24 6.48 -24.19 2.95
CA SER A 24 7.40 -25.17 2.32
C SER A 24 8.83 -24.62 2.14
N GLU A 25 9.86 -25.48 2.30
CA GLU A 25 11.28 -25.09 2.15
C GLU A 25 11.69 -24.68 0.72
N LYS A 26 10.82 -24.91 -0.28
CA LYS A 26 11.08 -24.49 -1.66
C LYS A 26 11.08 -22.98 -1.77
N THR A 27 12.04 -22.42 -2.51
CA THR A 27 12.19 -20.97 -2.75
C THR A 27 10.88 -20.40 -3.30
N PRO A 28 10.31 -19.34 -2.69
CA PRO A 28 9.03 -18.82 -3.14
C PRO A 28 9.16 -18.19 -4.53
N SER A 29 8.21 -18.48 -5.40
CA SER A 29 8.18 -18.01 -6.80
C SER A 29 7.89 -16.51 -6.97
N SER A 30 7.52 -15.79 -5.90
CA SER A 30 7.23 -14.36 -5.95
C SER A 30 7.84 -13.57 -4.79
N PHE A 31 8.19 -12.30 -5.03
CA PHE A 31 8.70 -11.42 -3.99
C PHE A 31 7.70 -11.19 -2.86
N SER A 32 6.40 -11.13 -3.15
CA SER A 32 5.38 -11.08 -2.09
C SER A 32 5.51 -12.26 -1.12
N ALA A 33 5.72 -13.47 -1.64
CA ALA A 33 5.87 -14.67 -0.84
C ALA A 33 7.20 -14.70 -0.06
N GLN A 34 8.29 -14.28 -0.69
CA GLN A 34 9.60 -14.11 -0.04
C GLN A 34 9.53 -13.11 1.11
N ILE A 35 8.95 -11.93 0.87
CA ILE A 35 8.81 -10.89 1.90
C ILE A 35 7.94 -11.37 3.06
N ILE A 36 6.85 -12.11 2.81
CA ILE A 36 6.02 -12.69 3.89
C ILE A 36 6.82 -13.67 4.76
N ARG A 37 7.61 -14.56 4.15
CA ARG A 37 8.47 -15.48 4.90
C ARG A 37 9.52 -14.73 5.72
N GLU A 38 10.19 -13.74 5.13
CA GLU A 38 11.18 -12.91 5.82
C GLU A 38 10.55 -12.12 6.96
N MET A 39 9.36 -11.54 6.76
CA MET A 39 8.59 -10.86 7.81
C MET A 39 8.36 -11.79 9.00
N SER A 40 7.87 -13.02 8.75
CA SER A 40 7.63 -14.00 9.79
C SER A 40 8.90 -14.37 10.54
N LYS A 41 9.95 -14.74 9.80
CA LYS A 41 11.24 -15.15 10.35
C LYS A 41 11.89 -14.05 11.21
N MET A 42 11.91 -12.81 10.71
CA MET A 42 12.69 -11.72 11.31
C MET A 42 11.94 -10.99 12.43
N THR A 43 10.62 -11.16 12.52
CA THR A 43 9.81 -10.62 13.62
C THR A 43 9.41 -11.68 14.65
N GLY A 44 9.64 -12.97 14.36
CA GLY A 44 9.20 -14.08 15.22
C GLY A 44 7.68 -14.30 15.23
N HIS A 45 6.94 -13.62 14.35
CA HIS A 45 5.49 -13.79 14.23
C HIS A 45 5.14 -14.84 13.18
N SER A 46 3.97 -15.48 13.32
CA SER A 46 3.49 -16.51 12.41
C SER A 46 3.34 -16.01 10.95
N ILE A 47 3.54 -16.90 9.98
CA ILE A 47 3.38 -16.59 8.54
C ILE A 47 1.98 -16.06 8.22
N GLU A 48 0.95 -16.55 8.91
CA GLU A 48 -0.45 -16.17 8.75
C GLU A 48 -0.64 -14.68 9.09
N LYS A 49 -0.08 -14.24 10.23
CA LYS A 49 -0.08 -12.83 10.64
C LYS A 49 0.71 -11.96 9.64
N ALA A 50 1.88 -12.43 9.18
CA ALA A 50 2.68 -11.71 8.20
C ALA A 50 1.93 -11.52 6.87
N ALA A 51 1.28 -12.58 6.39
CA ALA A 51 0.41 -12.54 5.22
C ALA A 51 -0.78 -11.60 5.44
N GLY A 52 -1.45 -11.67 6.59
CA GLY A 52 -2.54 -10.77 6.96
C GLY A 52 -2.13 -9.29 6.95
N VAL A 53 -0.92 -8.96 7.42
CA VAL A 53 -0.38 -7.59 7.37
C VAL A 53 -0.03 -7.17 5.94
N MET A 54 0.56 -8.05 5.13
CA MET A 54 0.81 -7.79 3.71
C MET A 54 -0.49 -7.46 2.96
N ASP A 55 -1.53 -8.27 3.14
CA ASP A 55 -2.82 -8.04 2.48
C ASP A 55 -3.52 -6.81 3.02
N GLY A 56 -3.52 -6.62 4.34
CA GLY A 56 -4.07 -5.42 4.97
C GLY A 56 -3.40 -4.14 4.49
N PHE A 57 -2.08 -4.14 4.29
CA PHE A 57 -1.35 -3.01 3.71
C PHE A 57 -1.84 -2.69 2.29
N TRP A 58 -1.90 -3.70 1.41
CA TRP A 58 -2.32 -3.47 0.03
C TRP A 58 -3.80 -3.12 -0.09
N ASP A 59 -4.66 -3.67 0.76
CA ASP A 59 -6.06 -3.29 0.85
C ASP A 59 -6.20 -1.83 1.31
N TYR A 60 -5.40 -1.40 2.31
CA TYR A 60 -5.36 0.00 2.74
C TYR A 60 -4.92 0.94 1.60
N VAL A 61 -3.87 0.56 0.86
CA VAL A 61 -3.41 1.31 -0.31
C VAL A 61 -4.51 1.38 -1.37
N SER A 62 -5.30 0.30 -1.54
CA SER A 62 -6.36 0.24 -2.54
C SER A 62 -7.59 1.10 -2.26
N ASN A 63 -7.86 1.41 -0.99
CA ASN A 63 -9.01 2.21 -0.61
C ASN A 63 -8.70 3.72 -0.68
N HIS A 64 -8.47 4.22 -1.89
CA HIS A 64 -8.08 5.62 -2.10
C HIS A 64 -9.15 6.65 -1.69
N ARG A 65 -10.43 6.25 -1.63
CA ARG A 65 -11.53 7.16 -1.31
C ARG A 65 -11.51 7.59 0.15
N THR A 66 -11.09 6.69 1.05
CA THR A 66 -11.03 6.95 2.49
C THR A 66 -9.61 7.27 2.97
N ASN A 67 -8.62 6.57 2.43
CA ASN A 67 -7.29 6.51 3.05
C ASN A 67 -6.31 7.54 2.48
N TRP A 68 -6.63 8.17 1.36
CA TRP A 68 -5.76 9.12 0.68
C TRP A 68 -6.24 10.54 0.94
N ARG A 69 -5.31 11.50 0.86
CA ARG A 69 -5.66 12.92 0.97
C ARG A 69 -6.60 13.32 -0.18
N LYS A 70 -7.75 13.91 0.16
CA LYS A 70 -8.81 14.26 -0.81
C LYS A 70 -8.41 15.38 -1.78
N ASP A 71 -7.51 16.26 -1.38
CA ASP A 71 -7.08 17.43 -2.14
C ASP A 71 -6.01 17.11 -3.19
N THR A 72 -5.12 16.18 -2.86
CA THR A 72 -3.93 15.83 -3.64
C THR A 72 -4.01 14.43 -4.25
N HIS A 73 -4.96 13.61 -3.80
CA HIS A 73 -5.07 12.19 -4.15
C HIS A 73 -3.73 11.45 -3.96
N CYS A 74 -3.14 11.68 -2.79
CA CYS A 74 -1.87 11.10 -2.37
C CYS A 74 -2.00 10.31 -1.07
N LEU A 75 -1.32 9.16 -1.00
CA LEU A 75 -0.99 8.46 0.22
C LEU A 75 0.51 8.52 0.43
N GLN A 76 0.95 9.38 1.34
CA GLN A 76 2.36 9.53 1.71
C GLN A 76 2.67 8.67 2.93
N ILE A 77 3.67 7.80 2.81
CA ILE A 77 4.18 6.95 3.88
C ILE A 77 5.63 7.37 4.15
N PRO A 78 5.89 8.06 5.28
CA PRO A 78 7.23 8.55 5.61
C PRO A 78 8.27 7.41 5.63
N LYS A 79 9.48 7.70 5.12
CA LYS A 79 10.59 6.74 4.98
C LYS A 79 10.29 5.54 4.06
N PHE A 80 9.25 5.64 3.22
CA PHE A 80 8.94 4.63 2.21
C PHE A 80 8.70 5.28 0.85
N GLY A 81 7.58 5.99 0.72
CA GLY A 81 7.21 6.63 -0.53
C GLY A 81 5.80 7.14 -0.56
N THR A 82 5.43 7.68 -1.70
CA THR A 82 4.13 8.31 -1.95
C THR A 82 3.46 7.63 -3.12
N PHE A 83 2.25 7.14 -2.89
CA PHE A 83 1.33 6.77 -3.95
C PHE A 83 0.52 7.99 -4.36
N THR A 84 0.41 8.26 -5.67
CA THR A 84 -0.37 9.37 -6.22
C THR A 84 -1.24 8.89 -7.36
N LEU A 85 -2.47 9.38 -7.40
CA LEU A 85 -3.37 9.11 -8.52
C LEU A 85 -3.10 10.13 -9.62
N LYS A 86 -2.69 9.65 -10.79
CA LYS A 86 -2.38 10.50 -11.94
C LYS A 86 -3.21 10.10 -13.16
N PRO A 87 -3.54 11.03 -14.06
CA PRO A 87 -4.13 10.69 -15.34
C PRO A 87 -3.15 9.87 -16.19
N ARG A 88 -3.67 8.91 -16.94
CA ARG A 88 -2.93 8.12 -17.93
C ARG A 88 -2.98 8.88 -19.26
N SER A 89 -2.19 9.95 -19.38
CA SER A 89 -2.16 10.76 -20.60
C SER A 89 -1.16 10.23 -21.63
N LYS A 90 -1.53 10.16 -22.92
CA LYS A 90 -0.56 10.05 -24.03
C LYS A 90 0.13 11.39 -24.31
N THR A 91 -0.60 12.49 -24.15
CA THR A 91 -0.13 13.86 -24.28
C THR A 91 0.07 14.46 -22.90
N PHE A 92 1.31 14.79 -22.55
CA PHE A 92 1.67 15.60 -21.38
C PHE A 92 0.61 16.69 -21.21
N ILE A 93 -0.21 16.62 -20.15
CA ILE A 93 -0.98 17.79 -19.71
C ILE A 93 0.11 18.76 -19.27
N LYS A 94 0.56 19.60 -20.22
CA LYS A 94 1.67 20.54 -20.04
C LYS A 94 1.43 21.25 -18.71
N LYS A 95 2.51 21.49 -17.97
CA LYS A 95 2.61 22.24 -16.70
C LYS A 95 1.90 23.62 -16.69
N GLN A 96 1.18 23.98 -17.74
CA GLN A 96 0.50 25.24 -17.99
C GLN A 96 -1.03 25.18 -17.86
N LYS A 97 -1.65 24.02 -17.52
CA LYS A 97 -3.07 24.00 -17.12
C LYS A 97 -3.17 24.32 -15.63
N ILE A 98 -3.44 25.59 -15.37
CA ILE A 98 -3.54 26.26 -14.08
C ILE A 98 -4.60 25.57 -13.22
N GLY A 99 -4.21 25.05 -12.06
CA GLY A 99 -5.14 24.59 -11.02
C GLY A 99 -4.88 23.17 -10.51
N LYS A 100 -5.20 22.98 -9.21
CA LYS A 100 -5.21 21.68 -8.53
C LYS A 100 -6.19 20.75 -9.26
N MET A 101 -5.68 19.86 -10.10
CA MET A 101 -6.46 18.79 -10.73
C MET A 101 -7.08 17.93 -9.63
N LYS A 102 -8.40 17.73 -9.69
CA LYS A 102 -9.15 16.91 -8.72
C LYS A 102 -9.62 15.62 -9.37
N PHE A 103 -9.75 14.57 -8.59
CA PHE A 103 -10.36 13.31 -9.00
C PHE A 103 -11.73 13.17 -8.34
N LEU A 104 -12.79 13.21 -9.14
CA LEU A 104 -14.17 13.19 -8.70
C LEU A 104 -14.95 12.12 -9.47
N LYS A 105 -15.67 11.24 -8.77
CA LYS A 105 -16.53 10.19 -9.37
C LYS A 105 -15.84 9.42 -10.50
N SER A 106 -14.61 8.98 -10.25
CA SER A 106 -13.76 8.24 -11.22
C SER A 106 -13.25 9.04 -12.42
N GLN A 107 -13.35 10.37 -12.41
CA GLN A 107 -12.85 11.24 -13.49
C GLN A 107 -11.95 12.36 -12.95
N PHE A 108 -10.95 12.77 -13.73
CA PHE A 108 -10.16 13.95 -13.42
C PHE A 108 -10.85 15.21 -13.94
N ILE A 109 -10.91 16.23 -13.10
CA ILE A 109 -11.36 17.59 -13.45
C ILE A 109 -10.22 18.58 -13.20
N TYR A 110 -10.12 19.60 -14.04
CA TYR A 110 -9.11 20.65 -13.96
C TYR A 110 -9.75 22.01 -14.23
N ARG A 111 -9.06 23.10 -13.87
CA ARG A 111 -9.47 24.45 -14.26
C ARG A 111 -8.86 24.75 -15.64
N ASP A 112 -9.69 25.14 -16.60
CA ASP A 112 -9.20 25.61 -17.90
C ASP A 112 -8.61 27.03 -17.81
N LYS A 113 -8.20 27.60 -18.95
CA LYS A 113 -7.56 28.92 -19.00
C LYS A 113 -8.53 30.03 -18.58
N GLU A 114 -9.82 29.78 -18.76
CA GLU A 114 -10.95 30.64 -18.42
C GLU A 114 -11.39 30.45 -16.96
N GLY A 115 -10.71 29.57 -16.22
CA GLY A 115 -10.99 29.28 -14.82
C GLY A 115 -12.27 28.48 -14.61
N LYS A 116 -12.84 27.78 -15.60
CA LYS A 116 -13.98 26.87 -15.44
C LYS A 116 -13.53 25.45 -15.14
N TRP A 117 -14.34 24.70 -14.40
CA TRP A 117 -14.06 23.28 -14.12
C TRP A 117 -14.40 22.43 -15.35
N THR A 118 -13.37 21.88 -15.97
CA THR A 118 -13.47 21.08 -17.19
C THR A 118 -13.05 19.64 -16.92
N ARG A 119 -13.76 18.69 -17.54
CA ARG A 119 -13.49 17.24 -17.40
C ARG A 119 -12.35 16.85 -18.34
N SER A 120 -11.48 15.97 -17.86
CA SER A 120 -10.45 15.35 -18.71
C SER A 120 -11.07 14.24 -19.56
N GLU A 121 -10.94 14.34 -20.87
CA GLU A 121 -11.32 13.29 -21.84
C GLU A 121 -10.49 12.00 -21.67
N GLN A 122 -9.33 12.10 -21.02
CA GLN A 122 -8.51 10.94 -20.68
C GLN A 122 -9.10 10.23 -19.46
N THR A 123 -9.87 9.19 -19.75
CA THR A 123 -10.75 8.45 -18.82
C THR A 123 -10.04 7.51 -17.86
N ARG A 124 -8.75 7.20 -18.06
CA ARG A 124 -8.05 6.19 -17.25
C ARG A 124 -7.10 6.84 -16.26
N ALA A 125 -7.38 6.70 -14.97
CA ALA A 125 -6.41 7.00 -13.93
C ALA A 125 -5.36 5.89 -13.82
N ARG A 126 -4.18 6.24 -13.33
CA ARG A 126 -3.14 5.28 -12.94
C ARG A 126 -2.62 5.62 -11.55
N ILE A 127 -2.22 4.59 -10.82
CA ILE A 127 -1.50 4.75 -9.57
C ILE A 127 -0.03 4.89 -9.90
N ASN A 128 0.57 5.99 -9.47
CA ASN A 128 2.00 6.22 -9.56
C ASN A 128 2.62 6.08 -8.17
N PHE A 129 3.89 5.68 -8.12
CA PHE A 129 4.69 5.68 -6.91
C PHE A 129 5.93 6.54 -7.11
N SER A 130 6.37 7.19 -6.04
CA SER A 130 7.67 7.83 -5.94
C SER A 130 8.26 7.56 -4.56
N LEU A 131 9.56 7.32 -4.48
CA LEU A 131 10.25 7.18 -3.19
C LEU A 131 10.11 8.44 -2.34
N SER A 132 10.16 8.26 -1.03
CA SER A 132 10.22 9.37 -0.09
C SER A 132 11.54 10.12 -0.30
N PRO A 133 11.58 11.47 -0.28
CA PRO A 133 12.83 12.23 -0.41
C PRO A 133 13.89 11.86 0.63
N SER A 134 13.44 11.36 1.78
CA SER A 134 14.29 10.88 2.87
C SER A 134 14.86 9.47 2.65
N VAL A 135 14.55 8.81 1.53
CA VAL A 135 15.03 7.46 1.21
C VAL A 135 16.11 7.60 0.16
N ASP A 136 17.34 7.38 0.57
CA ASP A 136 18.47 7.24 -0.34
C ASP A 136 18.69 5.75 -0.64
N MET A 137 18.53 5.36 -1.91
CA MET A 137 18.68 3.99 -2.36
C MET A 137 20.10 3.46 -2.21
N ALA A 138 21.12 4.34 -2.28
CA ALA A 138 22.51 3.92 -2.16
C ALA A 138 22.82 3.46 -0.73
N SER A 139 22.36 4.21 0.27
CA SER A 139 22.59 3.91 1.69
C SER A 139 21.67 2.85 2.31
N LEU A 140 20.60 2.40 1.63
CA LEU A 140 19.75 1.33 2.14
C LEU A 140 20.54 0.02 2.33
N PRO A 141 20.33 -0.75 3.40
CA PRO A 141 20.99 -2.05 3.54
C PRO A 141 20.42 -3.05 2.52
N SER A 142 21.27 -3.94 2.01
CA SER A 142 20.89 -5.01 1.07
C SER A 142 19.89 -6.00 1.67
N PHE A 143 19.89 -6.11 3.00
CA PHE A 143 18.94 -6.86 3.80
C PHE A 143 18.24 -5.92 4.80
N PRO A 144 16.97 -6.18 5.16
CA PRO A 144 16.27 -5.32 6.11
C PRO A 144 16.96 -5.40 7.46
N PRO A 145 17.10 -4.27 8.19
CA PRO A 145 17.68 -4.30 9.52
C PRO A 145 16.80 -5.12 10.47
N PRO A 146 17.37 -5.62 11.59
CA PRO A 146 16.61 -6.26 12.64
C PRO A 146 15.46 -5.38 13.13
N PHE A 147 14.39 -6.01 13.60
CA PHE A 147 13.26 -5.30 14.18
C PHE A 147 13.68 -4.51 15.44
N ASP A 148 13.32 -3.23 15.48
CA ASP A 148 13.50 -2.35 16.64
C ASP A 148 12.24 -2.36 17.53
N PRO A 149 12.29 -2.93 18.76
CA PRO A 149 11.15 -2.99 19.67
C PRO A 149 10.59 -1.61 20.04
N LEU A 150 11.43 -0.58 20.15
CA LEU A 150 11.02 0.78 20.52
C LEU A 150 10.08 1.39 19.47
N SER A 151 10.17 0.92 18.22
CA SER A 151 9.26 1.36 17.15
C SER A 151 7.78 1.07 17.45
N THR A 152 7.48 0.13 18.36
CA THR A 152 6.12 -0.28 18.72
C THR A 152 5.59 0.32 20.03
N HIS A 153 6.42 1.01 20.82
CA HIS A 153 6.02 1.52 22.15
C HIS A 153 4.82 2.47 22.12
N TRP A 154 4.58 3.16 21.00
CA TRP A 154 3.39 3.99 20.84
C TRP A 154 2.07 3.20 20.88
N THR A 155 2.11 1.90 20.54
CA THR A 155 0.92 1.04 20.50
C THR A 155 0.35 0.80 21.90
N GLU A 156 1.19 0.76 22.92
CA GLU A 156 0.80 0.63 24.34
C GLU A 156 0.09 1.90 24.85
N LYS A 157 0.39 3.06 24.23
CA LYS A 157 -0.23 4.35 24.54
C LYS A 157 -1.46 4.65 23.67
N TRP A 158 -1.85 3.73 22.79
CA TRP A 158 -2.97 3.95 21.88
C TRP A 158 -4.30 3.70 22.59
N SER A 159 -5.10 4.75 22.76
CA SER A 159 -6.39 4.69 23.45
C SER A 159 -7.59 4.41 22.54
N GLY A 160 -7.35 4.07 21.27
CA GLY A 160 -8.41 3.90 20.27
C GLY A 160 -9.01 5.20 19.72
N LYS A 161 -8.57 6.37 20.20
CA LYS A 161 -9.13 7.69 19.82
C LYS A 161 -8.12 8.56 19.08
N GLY A 162 -8.62 9.40 18.16
CA GLY A 162 -7.79 10.43 17.51
C GLY A 162 -6.96 9.92 16.33
N GLN A 163 -7.49 8.95 15.57
CA GLN A 163 -6.81 8.34 14.42
C GLN A 163 -6.35 9.40 13.40
N SER A 164 -7.07 10.52 13.25
CA SER A 164 -6.71 11.64 12.38
C SER A 164 -5.34 12.27 12.68
N ARG A 165 -4.92 12.25 13.95
CA ARG A 165 -3.63 12.81 14.43
C ARG A 165 -2.46 11.85 14.29
N LEU A 166 -2.73 10.57 14.00
CA LEU A 166 -1.69 9.58 13.77
C LEU A 166 -0.93 9.84 12.47
N SER A 167 0.35 9.49 12.45
CA SER A 167 1.13 9.42 11.21
C SER A 167 0.52 8.38 10.27
N SER A 168 0.75 8.52 8.95
CA SER A 168 0.18 7.59 7.95
C SER A 168 0.51 6.13 8.26
N LYS A 169 1.74 5.84 8.71
CA LYS A 169 2.15 4.49 9.06
C LYS A 169 1.33 3.92 10.22
N ARG A 170 1.12 4.72 11.28
CA ARG A 170 0.30 4.33 12.43
C ARG A 170 -1.17 4.17 12.06
N LYS A 171 -1.72 5.02 11.18
CA LYS A 171 -3.07 4.87 10.62
C LYS A 171 -3.25 3.54 9.88
N ILE A 172 -2.26 3.17 9.06
CA ILE A 172 -2.24 1.87 8.38
C ILE A 172 -2.23 0.74 9.42
N SER A 173 -1.39 0.81 10.45
CA SER A 173 -1.36 -0.23 11.50
C SER A 173 -2.69 -0.39 12.22
N VAL A 174 -3.32 0.72 12.63
CA VAL A 174 -4.65 0.67 13.27
C VAL A 174 -5.69 0.07 12.33
N SER A 175 -5.72 0.49 11.06
CA SER A 175 -6.68 -0.05 10.09
C SER A 175 -6.49 -1.53 9.80
N ILE A 176 -5.24 -2.02 9.77
CA ILE A 176 -4.96 -3.45 9.61
C ILE A 176 -5.40 -4.21 10.86
N HIS A 177 -5.05 -3.72 12.05
CA HIS A 177 -5.46 -4.31 13.33
C HIS A 177 -6.98 -4.45 13.43
N GLU A 178 -7.72 -3.37 13.15
CA GLU A 178 -9.19 -3.36 13.18
C GLU A 178 -9.82 -4.33 12.19
N LYS A 179 -9.19 -4.52 11.01
CA LYS A 179 -9.72 -5.40 9.96
C LYS A 179 -9.39 -6.87 10.18
N THR A 180 -8.21 -7.18 10.72
CA THR A 180 -7.68 -8.56 10.79
C THR A 180 -7.75 -9.17 12.18
N GLY A 181 -7.94 -8.36 13.23
CA GLY A 181 -7.86 -8.80 14.62
C GLY A 181 -6.44 -9.09 15.12
N ILE A 182 -5.41 -8.97 14.26
CA ILE A 182 -4.01 -9.17 14.67
C ILE A 182 -3.64 -8.07 15.69
N PRO A 183 -3.01 -8.39 16.84
CA PRO A 183 -2.64 -7.39 17.85
C PRO A 183 -1.86 -6.20 17.26
N LEU A 184 -2.22 -4.98 17.67
CA LEU A 184 -1.67 -3.75 17.07
C LEU A 184 -0.14 -3.67 17.13
N LYS A 185 0.45 -4.15 18.25
CA LYS A 185 1.91 -4.22 18.43
C LYS A 185 2.57 -5.07 17.35
N GLU A 186 2.02 -6.26 17.08
CA GLU A 186 2.50 -7.18 16.04
C GLU A 186 2.27 -6.62 14.64
N VAL A 187 1.09 -6.04 14.38
CA VAL A 187 0.81 -5.37 13.09
C VAL A 187 1.83 -4.28 12.81
N HIS A 188 2.15 -3.45 13.81
CA HIS A 188 3.12 -2.37 13.61
C HIS A 188 4.53 -2.89 13.35
N ALA A 189 4.94 -3.96 14.07
CA ALA A 189 6.22 -4.62 13.85
C ALA A 189 6.34 -5.19 12.43
N LEU A 190 5.36 -6.01 12.02
CA LEU A 190 5.29 -6.59 10.69
C LEU A 190 5.21 -5.54 9.59
N LEU A 191 4.44 -4.45 9.79
CA LEU A 191 4.35 -3.38 8.82
C LEU A 191 5.67 -2.61 8.66
N ASN A 192 6.39 -2.34 9.76
CA ASN A 192 7.71 -1.71 9.68
C ASN A 192 8.67 -2.59 8.86
N TYR A 193 8.70 -3.88 9.14
CA TYR A 193 9.54 -4.83 8.41
C TYR A 193 9.12 -4.93 6.95
N LEU A 194 7.82 -5.02 6.64
CA LEU A 194 7.29 -5.05 5.27
C LEU A 194 7.82 -3.88 4.42
N LEU A 195 7.77 -2.65 4.96
CA LEU A 195 8.24 -1.48 4.25
C LEU A 195 9.76 -1.53 4.00
N GLN A 196 10.54 -1.96 5.00
CA GLN A 196 11.99 -2.11 4.87
C GLN A 196 12.37 -3.22 3.88
N ALA A 197 11.74 -4.40 4.00
CA ALA A 197 11.90 -5.53 3.09
C ALA A 197 11.56 -5.18 1.65
N THR A 198 10.50 -4.40 1.45
CA THR A 198 10.15 -3.90 0.11
C THR A 198 11.24 -2.98 -0.44
N LEU A 199 11.78 -2.05 0.37
CA LEU A 199 12.85 -1.16 -0.08
C LEU A 199 14.16 -1.89 -0.37
N SER A 200 14.58 -2.81 0.50
CA SER A 200 15.76 -3.67 0.27
C SER A 200 15.59 -4.53 -0.97
N ALA A 201 14.40 -5.12 -1.19
CA ALA A 201 14.11 -5.86 -2.42
C ALA A 201 14.21 -4.97 -3.67
N ILE A 202 13.70 -3.73 -3.62
CA ILE A 202 13.79 -2.78 -4.74
C ILE A 202 15.25 -2.37 -4.98
N LYS A 203 16.07 -2.24 -3.94
CA LYS A 203 17.51 -1.96 -4.09
C LYS A 203 18.20 -3.10 -4.84
N SER A 204 18.00 -4.32 -4.38
CA SER A 204 18.72 -5.50 -4.87
C SER A 204 18.23 -6.02 -6.21
N ASN A 205 17.01 -5.66 -6.65
CA ASN A 205 16.40 -6.23 -7.85
C ASN A 205 15.89 -5.15 -8.81
N ASP A 206 15.96 -5.41 -10.11
CA ASP A 206 15.41 -4.48 -11.11
C ASP A 206 13.88 -4.46 -11.10
N THR A 207 13.27 -5.57 -10.70
CA THR A 207 11.82 -5.76 -10.67
C THR A 207 11.41 -6.51 -9.42
N VAL A 208 10.45 -5.97 -8.66
CA VAL A 208 9.88 -6.58 -7.45
C VAL A 208 8.38 -6.73 -7.62
N ASN A 209 7.92 -7.98 -7.77
CA ASN A 209 6.52 -8.29 -8.06
C ASN A 209 5.71 -8.68 -6.82
N PHE A 210 4.58 -8.01 -6.63
CA PHE A 210 3.56 -8.32 -5.64
C PHE A 210 2.34 -8.94 -6.32
N VAL A 211 2.16 -10.24 -6.12
CA VAL A 211 1.12 -11.04 -6.78
C VAL A 211 -0.26 -10.40 -6.59
N LYS A 212 -1.02 -10.25 -7.68
CA LYS A 212 -2.35 -9.60 -7.72
C LYS A 212 -2.38 -8.11 -7.32
N ARG A 213 -1.24 -7.45 -7.10
CA ARG A 213 -1.17 -6.02 -6.70
C ARG A 213 -0.48 -5.17 -7.76
N GLY A 214 0.77 -5.51 -8.09
CA GLY A 214 1.58 -4.72 -8.99
C GLY A 214 3.06 -5.03 -8.86
N THR A 215 3.86 -4.26 -9.57
CA THR A 215 5.29 -4.50 -9.71
C THR A 215 6.03 -3.19 -9.53
N PHE A 216 6.99 -3.15 -8.61
CA PHE A 216 7.97 -2.08 -8.55
C PHE A 216 9.05 -2.33 -9.60
N LYS A 217 9.46 -1.27 -10.30
CA LYS A 217 10.56 -1.29 -11.26
C LYS A 217 11.60 -0.25 -10.87
N LYS A 218 12.85 -0.70 -10.74
CA LYS A 218 14.03 0.15 -10.54
C LYS A 218 14.54 0.59 -11.90
N GLY A 219 14.56 1.91 -12.13
CA GLY A 219 15.22 2.55 -13.27
C GLY A 219 15.94 3.81 -12.78
N ARG A 220 15.95 4.89 -13.58
CA ARG A 220 16.40 6.22 -13.08
C ARG A 220 15.62 6.69 -11.84
N THR A 221 14.37 6.25 -11.74
CA THR A 221 13.51 6.42 -10.56
C THR A 221 12.81 5.09 -10.29
N VAL A 222 12.38 4.88 -9.05
CA VAL A 222 11.53 3.73 -8.71
C VAL A 222 10.09 4.06 -9.09
N SER A 223 9.48 3.17 -9.86
CA SER A 223 8.07 3.27 -10.27
C SER A 223 7.29 2.05 -9.80
N PHE A 224 5.97 2.18 -9.66
CA PHE A 224 5.06 1.09 -9.37
C PHE A 224 4.03 0.97 -10.48
N LYS A 225 3.91 -0.21 -11.07
CA LYS A 225 2.91 -0.54 -12.09
C LYS A 225 1.89 -1.50 -11.51
N THR A 226 0.64 -1.09 -11.44
CA THR A 226 -0.46 -1.90 -10.94
C THR A 226 -0.90 -2.96 -11.93
N VAL A 227 -1.41 -4.09 -11.43
CA VAL A 227 -2.10 -5.07 -12.28
C VAL A 227 -3.58 -4.68 -12.46
N PRO A 228 -4.25 -5.05 -13.56
CA PRO A 228 -5.64 -4.66 -13.82
C PRO A 228 -6.63 -5.04 -12.71
N ALA A 229 -6.44 -6.21 -12.08
CA ALA A 229 -7.28 -6.62 -10.95
C ALA A 229 -7.17 -5.68 -9.73
N PHE A 230 -5.99 -5.09 -9.52
CA PHE A 230 -5.78 -4.11 -8.47
C PHE A 230 -6.39 -2.76 -8.85
N GLU A 231 -6.28 -2.33 -10.11
CA GLU A 231 -6.95 -1.11 -10.61
C GLU A 231 -8.48 -1.18 -10.46
N ARG A 232 -9.09 -2.37 -10.66
CA ARG A 232 -10.52 -2.59 -10.40
C ARG A 232 -10.90 -2.40 -8.94
N LYS A 233 -10.06 -2.84 -7.98
CA LYS A 233 -10.27 -2.56 -6.54
C LYS A 233 -10.27 -1.06 -6.23
N PHE A 234 -9.53 -0.26 -7.00
CA PHE A 234 -9.57 1.21 -6.88
C PHE A 234 -10.78 1.84 -7.61
N GLY A 235 -11.56 1.08 -8.38
CA GLY A 235 -12.62 1.62 -9.23
C GLY A 235 -12.11 2.49 -10.37
N LEU A 236 -10.88 2.21 -10.87
CA LEU A 236 -10.26 2.92 -12.00
C LEU A 236 -10.53 2.23 -13.35
N THR A 237 -10.89 0.96 -13.30
CA THR A 237 -11.30 0.13 -14.44
C THR A 237 -12.58 -0.60 -14.04
N GLN A 238 -13.50 -0.75 -15.01
CA GLN A 238 -14.68 -1.62 -14.88
C GLN A 238 -14.27 -3.05 -15.22
#